data_AF-A0AAN0MH80-F1
#
_entry.id   AF-A0AAN0MH80-F1
#
_cell.length_a   1.000
_cell.length_b   1.000
_cell.length_c   1.000
_cell.angle_alpha   90.00
_cell.angle_beta   90.00
_cell.angle_gamma   90.00
#
_symmetry.space_group_name_H-M   'P 1'
#
loop_
_entity.id
_entity.type
_entity.pdbx_description
1 polymer ?
#
loop_
_entity_poly.entity_id
_entity_poly.type
_entity_poly.pdbx_seq_one_letter_code
_entity_poly.pdbx_strand_id
1 'polypeptide(L)'
;MGQVLAMKSGMAIMAALVLALAGCGNTENRDVLTKQLFELFTTAQGAGEPAPDAAALRASLTPQVLAPVDGPVLLVELPARDAAAVLTRIGTNRGVETFLTPDGISLSLANGLVVATRGLGSRSDVR
;
A
#
# COMPACT_ATOMS: atom_id res chain seq x y z
N MET A 1 7.02 53.13 26.42
CA MET A 1 5.92 52.42 25.73
C MET A 1 6.48 51.46 24.65
N GLY A 2 7.37 50.52 25.00
CA GLY A 2 8.14 49.76 24.00
C GLY A 2 8.06 48.23 24.10
N GLN A 3 7.37 47.66 25.10
CA GLN A 3 7.40 46.21 25.34
C GLN A 3 6.15 45.45 24.87
N VAL A 4 5.06 46.13 24.55
CA VAL A 4 3.81 45.50 24.06
C VAL A 4 3.84 45.15 22.57
N LEU A 5 4.75 45.73 21.78
CA LEU A 5 4.85 45.45 20.34
C LEU A 5 5.63 44.16 20.04
N ALA A 6 6.57 43.77 20.91
CA ALA A 6 7.45 42.61 20.71
C ALA A 6 6.75 41.25 20.98
N MET A 7 5.80 41.19 21.92
CA MET A 7 5.04 39.96 22.19
C MET A 7 3.97 39.67 21.13
N LYS A 8 3.38 40.72 20.53
CA LYS A 8 2.32 40.56 19.52
C LYS A 8 2.87 40.15 18.14
N SER A 9 4.09 40.60 17.80
CA SER A 9 4.78 40.19 16.57
C SER A 9 5.33 38.76 16.65
N GLY A 10 5.78 38.30 17.83
CA GLY A 10 6.23 36.91 18.03
C GLY A 10 5.11 35.88 17.84
N MET A 11 3.91 36.18 18.35
CA MET A 11 2.73 35.30 18.23
C MET A 11 2.26 35.15 16.77
N ALA A 12 2.36 36.22 15.98
CA ALA A 12 1.96 36.21 14.57
C ALA A 12 2.90 35.39 13.68
N ILE A 13 4.21 35.42 13.97
CA ILE A 13 5.22 34.64 13.23
C ILE A 13 5.09 33.15 13.53
N MET A 14 4.81 32.79 14.79
CA MET A 14 4.55 31.40 15.20
C MET A 14 3.27 30.83 14.54
N ALA A 15 2.20 31.62 14.45
CA ALA A 15 0.97 31.20 13.80
C ALA A 15 1.15 30.98 12.28
N ALA A 16 1.91 31.84 11.61
CA ALA A 16 2.21 31.68 10.18
C ALA A 16 3.06 30.43 9.87
N LEU A 17 3.97 30.05 10.78
CA LEU A 17 4.82 28.88 10.62
C LEU A 17 4.05 27.56 10.79
N VAL A 18 3.01 27.53 11.65
CA VAL A 18 2.15 26.36 11.85
C VAL A 18 1.21 26.13 10.66
N LEU A 19 0.71 27.19 10.02
CA LEU A 19 -0.13 27.05 8.81
C LEU A 19 0.67 26.58 7.58
N ALA A 20 1.95 26.92 7.48
CA ALA A 20 2.80 26.46 6.38
C ALA A 20 3.11 24.95 6.43
N LEU A 21 3.10 24.34 7.62
CA LEU A 21 3.34 22.89 7.79
C LEU A 21 2.13 22.01 7.43
N ALA A 22 0.91 22.56 7.40
CA ALA A 22 -0.30 21.81 7.05
C ALA A 22 -0.43 21.53 5.53
N GLY A 23 0.48 22.07 4.70
CA GLY A 23 0.44 21.95 3.23
C GLY A 23 1.18 20.75 2.63
N CYS A 24 1.93 19.95 3.42
CA CYS A 24 2.61 18.74 2.92
C CYS A 24 1.73 17.47 2.91
N GLY A 25 0.41 17.64 2.78
CA GLY A 25 -0.53 16.55 2.55
C GLY A 25 -0.57 16.16 1.08
N ASN A 26 0.12 15.07 0.76
CA ASN A 26 0.16 14.35 -0.52
C ASN A 26 -1.17 14.40 -1.30
N THR A 27 -1.19 15.05 -2.47
CA THR A 27 -2.36 15.10 -3.36
C THR A 27 -2.60 13.73 -4.00
N GLU A 28 -3.62 13.04 -3.50
CA GLU A 28 -4.11 11.74 -3.97
C GLU A 28 -4.92 11.90 -5.28
N ASN A 29 -4.26 12.30 -6.37
CA ASN A 29 -4.91 12.52 -7.68
C ASN A 29 -4.52 11.49 -8.76
N ARG A 30 -4.15 10.27 -8.35
CA ARG A 30 -3.81 9.17 -9.28
C ARG A 30 -4.86 8.06 -9.36
N ASP A 31 -6.05 8.30 -8.82
CA ASP A 31 -6.77 7.20 -8.19
C ASP A 31 -8.17 6.86 -8.73
N VAL A 32 -8.65 7.46 -9.82
CA VAL A 32 -10.00 7.08 -10.31
C VAL A 32 -9.96 5.72 -11.02
N LEU A 33 -8.92 5.47 -11.83
CA LEU A 33 -8.80 4.23 -12.60
C LEU A 33 -8.32 3.05 -11.74
N THR A 34 -7.38 3.29 -10.81
CA THR A 34 -6.94 2.30 -9.81
C THR A 34 -8.05 1.97 -8.81
N LYS A 35 -8.86 2.94 -8.36
CA LYS A 35 -10.01 2.66 -7.48
C LYS A 35 -11.09 1.83 -8.17
N GLN A 36 -11.34 2.03 -9.46
CA GLN A 36 -12.31 1.22 -10.22
C GLN A 36 -11.83 -0.23 -10.43
N LEU A 37 -10.54 -0.42 -10.73
CA LEU A 37 -9.96 -1.77 -10.78
C LEU A 37 -9.96 -2.45 -9.40
N PHE A 38 -9.76 -1.67 -8.34
CA PHE A 38 -9.80 -2.11 -6.96
C PHE A 38 -11.19 -2.56 -6.52
N GLU A 39 -12.25 -1.84 -6.90
CA GLU A 39 -13.63 -2.21 -6.60
C GLU A 39 -14.02 -3.54 -7.26
N LEU A 40 -13.59 -3.78 -8.50
CA LEU A 40 -13.83 -5.05 -9.21
C LEU A 40 -13.11 -6.24 -8.56
N PHE A 41 -11.91 -6.03 -8.01
CA PHE A 41 -11.17 -7.08 -7.30
C PHE A 41 -11.67 -7.35 -5.87
N THR A 42 -12.24 -6.33 -5.21
CA THR A 42 -12.73 -6.45 -3.82
C THR A 42 -14.15 -7.00 -3.75
N THR A 43 -15.02 -6.72 -4.72
CA THR A 43 -16.37 -7.35 -4.76
C THR A 43 -16.34 -8.84 -5.04
N ALA A 44 -15.26 -9.37 -5.63
CA ALA A 44 -15.06 -10.80 -5.84
C ALA A 44 -14.55 -11.54 -4.58
N GLN A 45 -14.14 -10.84 -3.52
CA GLN A 45 -13.61 -11.42 -2.28
C GLN A 45 -14.54 -11.11 -1.10
N GLY A 46 -15.68 -11.80 -1.06
CA GLY A 46 -16.55 -11.82 0.11
C GLY A 46 -15.85 -12.44 1.32
N ALA A 47 -16.01 -11.84 2.50
CA ALA A 47 -15.43 -12.33 3.75
C ALA A 47 -16.01 -13.72 4.09
N GLY A 48 -15.21 -14.78 3.89
CA GLY A 48 -15.57 -16.17 4.19
C GLY A 48 -15.20 -17.18 3.10
N GLU A 49 -14.77 -16.72 1.93
CA GLU A 49 -14.29 -17.60 0.85
C GLU A 49 -12.96 -18.27 1.27
N PRO A 50 -12.75 -19.58 1.02
CA PRO A 50 -11.44 -20.21 1.18
C PRO A 50 -10.38 -19.39 0.45
N ALA A 51 -9.23 -19.25 1.10
CA ALA A 51 -8.13 -18.50 0.52
C ALA A 51 -7.82 -19.04 -0.89
N PRO A 52 -7.66 -18.16 -1.88
CA PRO A 52 -7.63 -18.58 -3.27
C PRO A 52 -6.44 -19.49 -3.53
N ASP A 53 -6.71 -20.67 -4.11
CA ASP A 53 -5.68 -21.60 -4.54
C ASP A 53 -4.72 -20.90 -5.51
N ALA A 54 -3.43 -21.07 -5.28
CA ALA A 54 -2.40 -20.43 -6.07
C ALA A 54 -2.38 -20.91 -7.52
N ALA A 55 -2.76 -22.15 -7.80
CA ALA A 55 -2.91 -22.62 -9.17
C ALA A 55 -4.08 -21.91 -9.88
N ALA A 56 -5.21 -21.74 -9.18
CA ALA A 56 -6.33 -20.95 -9.68
C ALA A 56 -5.97 -19.47 -9.92
N LEU A 57 -5.21 -18.85 -9.01
CA LEU A 57 -4.69 -17.48 -9.22
C LEU A 57 -3.73 -17.41 -10.41
N ARG A 58 -2.82 -18.37 -10.60
CA ARG A 58 -1.97 -18.38 -11.80
C ARG A 58 -2.79 -18.46 -13.07
N ALA A 59 -3.83 -19.30 -13.08
CA ALA A 59 -4.70 -19.45 -14.24
C ALA A 59 -5.49 -18.17 -14.58
N SER A 60 -5.82 -17.33 -13.58
CA SER A 60 -6.53 -16.07 -13.80
C SER A 60 -5.62 -14.93 -14.31
N LEU A 61 -4.30 -15.02 -14.12
CA LEU A 61 -3.31 -14.05 -14.61
C LEU A 61 -3.02 -14.22 -16.11
N THR A 62 -4.08 -14.07 -16.92
CA THR A 62 -3.97 -14.06 -18.38
C THR A 62 -3.21 -12.83 -18.89
N PRO A 63 -2.63 -12.86 -20.10
CA PRO A 63 -1.98 -11.69 -20.69
C PRO A 63 -2.89 -10.46 -20.76
N GLN A 64 -4.18 -10.66 -20.99
CA GLN A 64 -5.18 -9.59 -21.05
C GLN A 64 -5.39 -8.92 -19.68
N VAL A 65 -5.33 -9.71 -18.60
CA VAL A 65 -5.43 -9.22 -17.21
C VAL A 65 -4.16 -8.49 -16.79
N LEU A 66 -2.99 -8.92 -17.28
CA LEU A 66 -1.70 -8.32 -16.96
C LEU A 66 -1.38 -7.09 -17.83
N ALA A 67 -1.97 -6.97 -19.02
CA ALA A 67 -1.74 -5.87 -19.96
C ALA A 67 -1.84 -4.45 -19.36
N PRO A 68 -2.80 -4.13 -18.47
CA PRO A 68 -2.88 -2.80 -17.85
C PRO A 68 -1.92 -2.58 -16.67
N VAL A 69 -1.16 -3.61 -16.24
CA VAL A 69 -0.30 -3.49 -15.06
C VAL A 69 1.10 -3.05 -15.46
N ASP A 70 1.49 -1.87 -15.01
CA ASP A 70 2.82 -1.33 -15.25
C ASP A 70 3.88 -2.00 -14.34
N GLY A 71 4.64 -2.92 -14.92
CA GLY A 71 5.79 -3.54 -14.27
C GLY A 71 5.54 -4.95 -13.73
N PRO A 72 6.40 -5.45 -12.84
CA PRO A 72 6.35 -6.82 -12.37
C PRO A 72 5.15 -7.05 -11.45
N VAL A 73 4.56 -8.23 -11.61
CA VAL A 73 3.52 -8.79 -10.75
C VAL A 73 4.11 -9.99 -10.03
N LEU A 74 3.92 -10.05 -8.72
CA LEU A 74 4.31 -11.21 -7.92
C LEU A 74 3.07 -12.02 -7.59
N LEU A 75 3.12 -13.33 -7.81
CA LEU A 75 2.24 -14.27 -7.14
C LEU A 75 3.01 -14.88 -5.98
N VAL A 76 2.48 -14.72 -4.77
CA VAL A 76 3.11 -15.20 -3.55
C VAL A 76 2.20 -16.20 -2.87
N GLU A 77 2.80 -17.30 -2.42
CA GLU A 77 2.15 -18.36 -1.66
C GLU A 77 2.72 -18.40 -0.24
N LEU A 78 1.84 -18.57 0.74
CA LEU A 78 2.16 -18.85 2.13
C LEU A 78 1.54 -20.21 2.49
N PRO A 79 2.25 -21.33 2.22
CA PRO A 79 1.70 -22.67 2.45
C PRO A 79 1.28 -22.91 3.90
N ALA A 80 2.02 -22.36 4.87
CA ALA A 80 1.72 -22.46 6.30
C ALA A 80 0.38 -21.81 6.71
N ARG A 81 -0.23 -21.02 5.83
CA ARG A 81 -1.51 -20.33 6.05
C ARG A 81 -2.56 -20.69 5.01
N ASP A 82 -2.24 -21.66 4.14
CA ASP A 82 -3.06 -22.02 2.99
C ASP A 82 -3.51 -20.78 2.19
N ALA A 83 -2.60 -19.83 1.98
CA ALA A 83 -2.94 -18.52 1.41
C ALA A 83 -2.07 -18.19 0.20
N ALA A 84 -2.65 -17.55 -0.81
CA ALA A 84 -1.93 -17.01 -1.94
C ALA A 84 -2.48 -15.64 -2.33
N ALA A 85 -1.62 -14.77 -2.85
CA ALA A 85 -1.98 -13.42 -3.22
C ALA A 85 -1.15 -12.90 -4.40
N VAL A 86 -1.76 -12.01 -5.18
CA VAL A 86 -1.11 -11.27 -6.25
C VAL A 86 -0.74 -9.89 -5.73
N LEU A 87 0.51 -9.49 -5.93
CA LEU A 87 1.04 -8.19 -5.54
C LEU A 87 1.55 -7.42 -6.76
N THR A 88 1.29 -6.12 -6.77
CA THR A 88 1.84 -5.19 -7.76
C THR A 88 2.86 -4.28 -7.10
N ARG A 89 3.85 -3.81 -7.88
CA ARG A 89 4.87 -2.90 -7.36
C ARG A 89 4.28 -1.51 -7.18
N ILE A 90 4.35 -0.99 -5.96
CA ILE A 90 3.87 0.37 -5.62
C ILE A 90 4.99 1.40 -5.51
N GLY A 91 6.26 0.97 -5.50
CA GLY A 91 7.39 1.89 -5.50
C GLY A 91 8.75 1.22 -5.38
N THR A 92 9.79 2.03 -5.58
CA THR A 92 11.19 1.63 -5.43
C THR A 92 11.96 2.70 -4.66
N ASN A 93 12.72 2.32 -3.65
CA ASN A 93 13.56 3.22 -2.86
C ASN A 93 14.93 2.59 -2.62
N ARG A 94 16.01 3.23 -3.11
CA ARG A 94 17.41 2.77 -2.92
C ARG A 94 17.64 1.29 -3.26
N GLY A 95 17.04 0.82 -4.35
CA GLY A 95 17.16 -0.59 -4.78
C GLY A 95 16.25 -1.57 -4.03
N VAL A 96 15.36 -1.09 -3.16
CA VAL A 96 14.30 -1.87 -2.53
C VAL A 96 12.98 -1.62 -3.25
N GLU A 97 12.41 -2.65 -3.84
CA GLU A 97 11.10 -2.62 -4.48
C GLU A 97 10.03 -3.00 -3.45
N THR A 98 8.94 -2.24 -3.39
CA THR A 98 7.82 -2.52 -2.50
C THR A 98 6.61 -2.95 -3.31
N PHE A 99 6.04 -4.09 -2.94
CA PHE A 99 4.88 -4.71 -3.54
C PHE A 99 3.72 -4.73 -2.55
N LEU A 100 2.50 -4.58 -3.04
CA LEU A 100 1.29 -4.47 -2.22
C LEU A 100 0.17 -5.33 -2.80
N THR A 101 -0.57 -6.00 -1.94
CA THR A 101 -1.86 -6.63 -2.26
C THR A 101 -3.00 -5.61 -2.17
N PRO A 102 -4.17 -5.88 -2.78
CA PRO A 102 -5.35 -5.03 -2.59
C PRO A 102 -5.80 -4.89 -1.12
N ASP A 103 -5.64 -5.91 -0.29
CA ASP A 103 -5.97 -5.88 1.14
C ASP A 103 -4.91 -5.23 2.04
N GLY A 104 -3.86 -4.63 1.45
CA GLY A 104 -2.89 -3.80 2.16
C GLY A 104 -1.73 -4.57 2.81
N ILE A 105 -1.53 -5.84 2.45
CA ILE A 105 -0.36 -6.63 2.83
C ILE A 105 0.80 -6.24 1.91
N SER A 106 1.99 -6.01 2.46
CA SER A 106 3.15 -5.57 1.68
C SER A 106 4.37 -6.47 1.84
N LEU A 107 5.14 -6.58 0.76
CA LEU A 107 6.45 -7.22 0.70
C LEU A 107 7.46 -6.26 0.11
N SER A 108 8.65 -6.17 0.71
CA SER A 108 9.77 -5.41 0.15
C SER A 108 10.89 -6.34 -0.26
N LEU A 109 11.38 -6.18 -1.48
CA LEU A 109 12.43 -7.00 -2.08
C LEU A 109 13.67 -6.15 -2.34
N ALA A 110 14.84 -6.66 -1.98
CA ALA A 110 16.13 -6.12 -2.41
C ALA A 110 16.85 -7.20 -3.21
N ASN A 111 17.11 -6.94 -4.50
CA ASN A 111 17.71 -7.93 -5.41
C ASN A 111 16.96 -9.28 -5.43
N GLY A 112 15.63 -9.24 -5.42
CA GLY A 112 14.78 -10.44 -5.40
C GLY A 112 14.64 -11.13 -4.03
N LEU A 113 15.36 -10.68 -3.01
CA LEU A 113 15.28 -11.23 -1.65
C LEU A 113 14.28 -10.43 -0.80
N VAL A 114 13.42 -11.13 -0.07
CA VAL A 114 12.49 -10.48 0.88
C VAL A 114 13.29 -9.87 2.03
N VAL A 115 13.18 -8.56 2.20
CA VAL A 115 13.85 -7.78 3.28
C VAL A 115 12.89 -7.18 4.29
N ALA A 116 11.60 -7.06 3.95
CA ALA A 116 10.57 -6.64 4.89
C ALA A 116 9.20 -7.21 4.51
N THR A 117 8.36 -7.43 5.52
CA THR A 117 6.96 -7.83 5.37
C THR A 117 6.08 -7.02 6.30
N ARG A 118 4.84 -6.74 5.89
CA ARG A 118 3.83 -6.07 6.73
C ARG A 118 2.46 -6.70 6.50
N GLY A 119 1.70 -6.91 7.57
CA GLY A 119 0.38 -7.55 7.50
C GLY A 119 0.41 -9.09 7.55
N LEU A 120 1.60 -9.71 7.63
CA LEU A 120 1.78 -11.17 7.70
C LEU A 120 2.00 -11.71 9.12
N GLY A 121 1.73 -10.91 10.16
CA GLY A 121 1.83 -11.34 11.56
C GLY A 121 0.94 -12.55 11.85
N SER A 122 1.32 -13.40 12.81
CA SER A 122 0.43 -14.46 13.30
C SER A 122 -0.75 -13.83 14.03
N ARG A 123 -1.97 -14.13 13.56
CA ARG A 123 -3.14 -14.08 14.42
C ARG A 123 -2.97 -15.24 15.41
N SER A 124 -2.77 -14.94 16.69
CA SER A 124 -2.52 -15.92 17.74
C SER A 124 -3.81 -16.60 18.21
N ASP A 125 -4.63 -17.04 17.27
CA ASP A 125 -5.90 -17.72 17.52
C ASP A 125 -5.67 -19.22 17.37
N VAL A 126 -4.87 -19.75 18.31
CA VAL A 126 -4.92 -21.15 18.70
C VAL A 126 -5.93 -21.22 19.85
N ARG A 127 -7.12 -21.74 19.58
CA ARG A 127 -7.98 -22.36 20.58
C ARG A 127 -8.56 -23.64 20.01
#